data_AF-A0ABD3Q9Y7-F1
#
_entry.id   AF-A0ABD3Q9Y7-F1
#
_cell.length_a   1.000
_cell.length_b   1.000
_cell.length_c   1.000
_cell.angle_alpha   90.00
_cell.angle_beta   90.00
_cell.angle_gamma   90.00
#
_symmetry.space_group_name_H-M   'P 1'
#
loop_
_entity.id
_entity.type
_entity.pdbx_description
1 polymer ?
#
loop_
_entity_poly.entity_id
_entity_poly.type
_entity_poly.pdbx_seq_one_letter_code
_entity_poly.pdbx_strand_id
1 'polypeptide(L)'
;MTRPVHSRRALFRRLLVGFVIAAVWLICIAGTSKRSSRLVTVFYNVYANPDHIENAQDIVIEQMQHMLPEHRLLVRSIGAQFQIENASRIQHDKQGSESETLGLLWNYCRDSPHAENEIVIYIHNKGSFHPSNENTMFRRLITPAALSKECSQMPPICNICSFRFSPLPHPHSPGNMWAARCNYIKLLLDPMQFERNMTQFYNMNKMRDSPSKIGTGRYAAEHWVHSHPSLKACDLSTSPYVWGYNGITTAEHDMKLEHAPRYNKKIFMMNSGFYDWEYWDDRWLNVDHRLEEYMFLYNQTPPRTWFGWSFYNPTLGE
;
A
#
# COMPACT_ATOMS: atom_id res chain seq x y z
N MET A 1 -24.29 88.28 12.79
CA MET A 1 -24.39 86.96 13.46
C MET A 1 -24.19 85.87 12.42
N THR A 2 -22.99 85.31 12.32
CA THR A 2 -22.66 84.23 11.38
C THR A 2 -21.71 83.25 12.07
N ARG A 3 -22.13 81.98 12.14
CA ARG A 3 -21.42 80.85 12.78
C ARG A 3 -20.21 80.42 11.93
N PRO A 4 -19.13 79.90 12.54
CA PRO A 4 -18.08 79.21 11.80
C PRO A 4 -18.34 77.70 11.72
N VAL A 5 -18.03 77.14 10.54
CA VAL A 5 -18.05 75.72 10.21
C VAL A 5 -16.65 75.15 10.43
N HIS A 6 -16.49 74.21 11.37
CA HIS A 6 -15.24 73.49 11.56
C HIS A 6 -15.12 72.27 10.63
N SER A 7 -13.98 72.24 9.93
CA SER A 7 -13.57 71.27 8.90
C SER A 7 -13.28 69.87 9.47
N ARG A 8 -14.06 68.88 9.04
CA ARG A 8 -13.94 67.43 9.35
C ARG A 8 -12.87 66.69 8.50
N ARG A 9 -11.86 67.36 7.96
CA ARG A 9 -10.91 66.71 7.01
C ARG A 9 -9.63 66.14 7.61
N ALA A 10 -9.31 66.42 8.87
CA ALA A 10 -8.05 65.96 9.47
C ALA A 10 -8.11 64.56 10.12
N LEU A 11 -9.30 64.04 10.44
CA LEU A 11 -9.43 62.76 11.17
C LEU A 11 -9.43 61.51 10.27
N PHE A 12 -9.70 61.66 8.97
CA PHE A 12 -9.84 60.52 8.06
C PHE A 12 -8.52 59.99 7.48
N ARG A 13 -7.43 60.79 7.48
CA ARG A 13 -6.14 60.34 6.93
C ARG A 13 -5.29 59.49 7.88
N ARG A 14 -5.55 59.53 9.21
CA ARG A 14 -4.83 58.68 10.18
C ARG A 14 -5.42 57.27 10.34
N LEU A 15 -6.68 57.07 9.98
CA LEU A 15 -7.33 55.75 10.05
C LEU A 15 -7.00 54.84 8.86
N LEU A 16 -6.74 55.38 7.67
CA LEU A 16 -6.42 54.55 6.49
C LEU A 16 -5.00 53.96 6.52
N VAL A 17 -4.01 54.64 7.10
CA VAL A 17 -2.62 54.15 7.15
C VAL A 17 -2.46 53.01 8.17
N GLY A 18 -3.23 53.02 9.26
CA GLY A 18 -3.23 51.93 10.25
C GLY A 18 -3.83 50.62 9.72
N PHE A 19 -4.84 50.70 8.85
CA PHE A 19 -5.50 49.51 8.28
C PHE A 19 -4.65 48.78 7.25
N VAL A 20 -3.83 49.49 6.45
CA VAL A 20 -2.97 48.84 5.45
C VAL A 20 -1.79 48.11 6.10
N ILE A 21 -1.24 48.64 7.20
CA ILE A 21 -0.13 47.99 7.93
C ILE A 21 -0.63 46.74 8.69
N ALA A 22 -1.83 46.78 9.27
CA ALA A 22 -2.44 45.62 9.91
C ALA A 22 -2.78 44.49 8.91
N ALA A 23 -3.24 44.84 7.69
CA ALA A 23 -3.53 43.85 6.65
C ALA A 23 -2.27 43.18 6.10
N VAL A 24 -1.15 43.90 5.96
CA VAL A 24 0.12 43.30 5.53
C VAL A 24 0.74 42.42 6.63
N TRP A 25 0.58 42.79 7.91
CA TRP A 25 1.03 41.94 9.02
C TRP A 25 0.18 40.67 9.21
N LEU A 26 -1.14 40.74 8.96
CA LEU A 26 -2.02 39.55 8.97
C LEU A 26 -1.75 38.60 7.78
N ILE A 27 -1.32 39.12 6.63
CA ILE A 27 -0.92 38.29 5.48
C ILE A 27 0.46 37.64 5.69
N CYS A 28 1.35 38.24 6.48
CA CYS A 28 2.65 37.64 6.82
C CYS A 28 2.62 36.65 8.00
N ILE A 29 1.58 36.64 8.84
CA ILE A 29 1.39 35.67 9.94
C ILE A 29 0.53 34.45 9.50
N ALA A 30 -0.02 34.48 8.29
CA ALA A 30 -0.30 33.24 7.54
C ALA A 30 1.01 32.62 7.03
N GLY A 31 2.02 32.55 7.91
CA GLY A 31 3.14 31.67 7.76
C GLY A 31 2.55 30.28 7.62
N THR A 32 2.62 29.76 6.40
CA THR A 32 2.40 28.36 6.12
C THR A 32 3.22 27.61 7.16
N SER A 33 2.53 27.06 8.16
CA SER A 33 3.09 26.04 9.01
C SER A 33 3.53 24.96 8.03
N LYS A 34 4.82 24.99 7.65
CA LYS A 34 5.49 23.93 6.91
C LYS A 34 5.37 22.75 7.86
N ARG A 35 4.25 22.04 7.75
CA ARG A 35 4.04 20.74 8.38
C ARG A 35 5.24 19.95 7.88
N SER A 36 6.24 19.79 8.76
CA SER A 36 7.45 19.04 8.45
C SER A 36 6.97 17.75 7.80
N SER A 37 7.28 17.57 6.50
CA SER A 37 6.84 16.37 5.79
C SER A 37 7.42 15.21 6.57
N ARG A 38 6.54 14.31 7.03
CA ARG A 38 6.99 13.12 7.74
C ARG A 38 7.74 12.28 6.72
N LEU A 39 8.97 11.91 7.04
CA LEU A 39 9.77 11.02 6.23
C LEU A 39 9.04 9.67 6.09
N VAL A 40 8.96 9.14 4.87
CA VAL A 40 8.37 7.83 4.57
C VAL A 40 9.48 6.90 4.11
N THR A 41 9.62 5.75 4.75
CA THR A 41 10.69 4.80 4.40
C THR A 41 10.19 3.81 3.34
N VAL A 42 10.91 3.73 2.21
CA VAL A 42 10.63 2.82 1.11
C VAL A 42 11.62 1.67 1.16
N PHE A 43 11.12 0.45 1.35
CA PHE A 43 11.88 -0.79 1.23
C PHE A 43 11.75 -1.32 -0.19
N TYR A 44 12.88 -1.44 -0.87
CA TYR A 44 12.94 -1.86 -2.25
C TYR A 44 13.70 -3.18 -2.40
N ASN A 45 12.98 -4.23 -2.78
CA ASN A 45 13.54 -5.53 -3.15
C ASN A 45 13.96 -5.52 -4.63
N VAL A 46 15.26 -5.46 -4.90
CA VAL A 46 15.81 -5.36 -6.27
C VAL A 46 16.47 -6.68 -6.66
N TYR A 47 15.85 -7.42 -7.58
CA TYR A 47 16.47 -8.59 -8.19
C TYR A 47 17.12 -8.23 -9.53
N ALA A 48 18.36 -8.64 -9.74
CA ALA A 48 19.05 -8.46 -11.01
C ALA A 48 19.66 -9.78 -11.48
N ASN A 49 19.22 -10.24 -12.66
CA ASN A 49 19.85 -11.36 -13.33
C ASN A 49 21.25 -10.93 -13.80
N PRO A 50 22.33 -11.65 -13.43
CA PRO A 50 23.68 -11.34 -13.90
C PRO A 50 23.84 -11.27 -15.42
N ASP A 51 23.04 -12.03 -16.17
CA ASP A 51 23.11 -12.07 -17.62
C ASP A 51 22.33 -10.92 -18.29
N HIS A 52 21.46 -10.24 -17.53
CA HIS A 52 20.52 -9.21 -18.02
C HIS A 52 20.35 -8.07 -17.01
N ILE A 53 21.48 -7.49 -16.57
CA ILE A 53 21.48 -6.44 -15.53
C ILE A 53 20.78 -5.17 -16.00
N GLU A 54 20.87 -4.86 -17.29
CA GLU A 54 20.30 -3.69 -17.94
C GLU A 54 18.78 -3.62 -17.77
N ASN A 55 18.08 -4.76 -17.87
CA ASN A 55 16.64 -4.82 -17.65
C ASN A 55 16.27 -4.44 -16.21
N ALA A 56 17.06 -4.87 -15.22
CA ALA A 56 16.83 -4.49 -13.83
C ALA A 56 17.13 -3.00 -13.59
N GLN A 57 18.17 -2.46 -14.25
CA GLN A 57 18.54 -1.03 -14.17
C GLN A 57 17.44 -0.14 -14.77
N ASP A 58 16.95 -0.48 -15.97
CA ASP A 58 15.89 0.26 -16.66
C ASP A 58 14.61 0.31 -15.82
N ILE A 59 14.23 -0.83 -15.22
CA ILE A 59 13.07 -0.89 -14.33
C ILE A 59 13.30 -0.05 -13.08
N VAL A 60 14.48 -0.10 -12.46
CA VAL A 60 14.79 0.74 -11.30
C VAL A 60 14.68 2.22 -11.67
N ILE A 61 15.29 2.65 -12.77
CA ILE A 61 15.25 4.04 -13.25
C ILE A 61 13.80 4.48 -13.47
N GLU A 62 12.98 3.66 -14.15
CA GLU A 62 11.54 3.92 -14.34
C GLU A 62 10.83 4.11 -13.00
N GLN A 63 11.00 3.19 -12.05
CA GLN A 63 10.28 3.25 -10.77
C GLN A 63 10.75 4.42 -9.88
N MET A 64 12.02 4.82 -9.96
CA MET A 64 12.55 5.95 -9.17
C MET A 64 12.00 7.31 -9.58
N GLN A 65 11.44 7.44 -10.79
CA GLN A 65 10.77 8.67 -11.23
C GLN A 65 9.52 8.99 -10.40
N HIS A 66 8.97 8.03 -9.67
CA HIS A 66 7.78 8.19 -8.84
C HIS A 66 8.08 8.51 -7.37
N MET A 67 9.34 8.56 -6.98
CA MET A 67 9.74 8.88 -5.60
C MET A 67 9.38 10.32 -5.23
N LEU A 68 8.80 10.51 -4.05
CA LEU A 68 8.51 11.83 -3.50
C LEU A 68 9.71 12.38 -2.70
N PRO A 69 9.84 13.71 -2.53
CA PRO A 69 10.93 14.30 -1.77
C PRO A 69 11.04 13.81 -0.30
N GLU A 70 9.93 13.41 0.30
CA GLU A 70 9.87 12.83 1.64
C GLU A 70 10.22 11.34 1.71
N HIS A 71 10.48 10.68 0.59
CA HIS A 71 10.80 9.26 0.56
C HIS A 71 12.29 9.02 0.87
N ARG A 72 12.55 8.13 1.82
CA ARG A 72 13.88 7.58 2.08
C ARG A 72 13.96 6.15 1.57
N LEU A 73 14.84 5.90 0.61
CA LEU A 73 14.97 4.60 -0.04
C LEU A 73 15.99 3.69 0.63
N LEU A 74 15.53 2.53 1.08
CA LEU A 74 16.34 1.43 1.61
C LEU A 74 16.26 0.24 0.65
N VAL A 75 17.42 -0.19 0.14
CA VAL A 75 17.48 -1.23 -0.90
C VAL A 75 18.08 -2.51 -0.35
N ARG A 76 17.38 -3.63 -0.56
CA ARG A 76 17.97 -4.96 -0.54
C ARG A 76 18.14 -5.43 -1.99
N SER A 77 19.36 -5.73 -2.40
CA SER A 77 19.65 -6.22 -3.75
C SER A 77 19.97 -7.72 -3.76
N ILE A 78 19.51 -8.42 -4.81
CA ILE A 78 19.66 -9.86 -5.00
C ILE A 78 20.26 -10.12 -6.38
N GLY A 79 21.29 -10.97 -6.46
CA GLY A 79 21.92 -11.37 -7.72
C GLY A 79 23.04 -10.42 -8.14
N ALA A 80 22.93 -9.78 -9.31
CA ALA A 80 23.91 -8.81 -9.78
C ALA A 80 23.83 -7.48 -9.02
N GLN A 81 24.96 -6.77 -8.96
CA GLN A 81 25.06 -5.49 -8.26
C GLN A 81 25.19 -4.34 -9.25
N PHE A 82 24.45 -3.27 -9.00
CA PHE A 82 24.63 -1.97 -9.62
C PHE A 82 24.31 -0.85 -8.61
N GLN A 83 24.81 0.35 -8.88
CA GLN A 83 24.54 1.50 -8.04
C GLN A 83 23.14 2.05 -8.30
N ILE A 84 22.41 2.36 -7.24
CA ILE A 84 21.13 3.07 -7.30
C ILE A 84 21.38 4.44 -6.65
N GLU A 85 21.09 5.50 -7.39
CA GLU A 85 21.27 6.87 -6.90
C GLU A 85 20.27 7.18 -5.78
N ASN A 86 20.68 8.00 -4.81
CA ASN A 86 19.84 8.42 -3.67
C ASN A 86 19.25 7.26 -2.85
N ALA A 87 19.93 6.10 -2.86
CA ALA A 87 19.52 4.90 -2.15
C ALA A 87 20.53 4.51 -1.07
N SER A 88 20.04 4.05 0.08
CA SER A 88 20.87 3.36 1.07
C SER A 88 20.73 1.86 0.89
N ARG A 89 21.80 1.17 0.49
CA ARG A 89 21.80 -0.30 0.42
C ARG A 89 21.89 -0.86 1.84
N ILE A 90 20.87 -1.58 2.27
CA ILE A 90 20.80 -2.21 3.59
C ILE A 90 21.28 -3.65 3.58
N GLN A 91 21.19 -4.34 2.45
CA GLN A 91 21.65 -5.72 2.30
C GLN A 91 21.92 -6.06 0.83
N HIS A 92 22.84 -6.99 0.61
CA HIS A 92 23.05 -7.63 -0.69
C HIS A 92 23.20 -9.13 -0.51
N ASP A 93 22.47 -9.91 -1.30
CA ASP A 93 22.56 -11.37 -1.31
C ASP A 93 22.76 -11.91 -2.74
N LYS A 94 23.44 -13.05 -2.86
CA LYS A 94 23.55 -13.75 -4.15
C LYS A 94 22.22 -14.36 -4.59
N GLN A 95 21.43 -14.81 -3.63
CA GLN A 95 20.12 -15.43 -3.80
C GLN A 95 19.22 -14.99 -2.65
N GLY A 96 17.92 -15.04 -2.86
CA GLY A 96 16.94 -14.73 -1.83
C GLY A 96 15.55 -14.59 -2.42
N SER A 97 14.59 -14.32 -1.53
CA SER A 97 13.21 -14.06 -1.91
C SER A 97 12.75 -12.68 -1.43
N GLU A 98 11.48 -12.37 -1.70
CA GLU A 98 10.81 -11.17 -1.20
C GLU A 98 10.63 -11.19 0.32
N SER A 99 10.43 -12.39 0.91
CA SER A 99 10.15 -12.57 2.34
C SER A 99 11.25 -12.01 3.24
N GLU A 100 12.52 -12.09 2.83
CA GLU A 100 13.64 -11.54 3.59
C GLU A 100 13.63 -10.00 3.60
N THR A 101 13.26 -9.36 2.49
CA THR A 101 13.10 -7.89 2.45
C THR A 101 11.90 -7.44 3.28
N LEU A 102 10.80 -8.19 3.24
CA LEU A 102 9.66 -7.98 4.13
C LEU A 102 10.06 -8.15 5.61
N GLY A 103 10.97 -9.08 5.91
CA GLY A 103 11.51 -9.29 7.26
C GLY A 103 12.30 -8.09 7.77
N LEU A 104 13.12 -7.48 6.91
CA LEU A 104 13.81 -6.22 7.23
C LEU A 104 12.83 -5.07 7.51
N LEU A 105 11.77 -4.95 6.70
CA LEU A 105 10.70 -3.96 6.90
C LEU A 105 9.96 -4.22 8.22
N TRP A 106 9.62 -5.47 8.51
CA TRP A 106 8.95 -5.86 9.75
C TRP A 106 9.79 -5.53 10.99
N ASN A 107 11.08 -5.86 10.97
CA ASN A 107 12.03 -5.49 12.04
C ASN A 107 12.12 -3.97 12.20
N TYR A 108 12.24 -3.22 11.11
CA TYR A 108 12.25 -1.75 11.15
C TYR A 108 11.02 -1.19 11.87
N CYS A 109 9.83 -1.69 11.53
CA CYS A 109 8.62 -1.25 12.18
C CYS A 109 8.60 -1.62 13.67
N ARG A 110 9.11 -2.78 14.08
CA ARG A 110 9.12 -3.22 15.49
C ARG A 110 10.12 -2.44 16.35
N ASP A 111 11.31 -2.19 15.84
CA ASP A 111 12.44 -1.68 16.62
C ASP A 111 12.48 -0.15 16.72
N SER A 112 11.80 0.56 15.82
CA SER A 112 11.78 2.03 15.83
C SER A 112 10.77 2.59 16.84
N PRO A 113 11.20 3.38 17.85
CA PRO A 113 10.29 4.01 18.82
C PRO A 113 9.41 5.09 18.18
N HIS A 114 9.75 5.56 16.97
CA HIS A 114 8.96 6.53 16.21
C HIS A 114 7.97 5.88 15.23
N ALA A 115 8.04 4.56 15.04
CA ALA A 115 7.28 3.84 14.03
C ALA A 115 5.77 3.71 14.29
N GLU A 116 5.23 4.08 15.46
CA GLU A 116 3.80 3.90 15.73
C GLU A 116 2.89 4.63 14.72
N ASN A 117 3.34 5.75 14.14
CA ASN A 117 2.58 6.51 13.15
C ASN A 117 3.32 6.68 11.82
N GLU A 118 4.43 5.97 11.61
CA GLU A 118 5.16 5.99 10.35
C GLU A 118 4.44 5.17 9.29
N ILE A 119 4.55 5.64 8.05
CA ILE A 119 4.21 4.89 6.86
C ILE A 119 5.50 4.28 6.31
N VAL A 120 5.44 3.00 5.99
CA VAL A 120 6.47 2.29 5.22
C VAL A 120 5.89 1.85 3.89
N ILE A 121 6.71 1.81 2.86
CA ILE A 121 6.33 1.38 1.53
C ILE A 121 7.18 0.17 1.16
N TYR A 122 6.57 -0.86 0.59
CA TYR A 122 7.26 -1.99 -0.01
C TYR A 122 7.04 -1.98 -1.53
N ILE A 123 8.14 -2.04 -2.28
CA ILE A 123 8.15 -2.19 -3.73
C ILE A 123 9.22 -3.21 -4.16
N HIS A 124 9.08 -3.73 -5.38
CA HIS A 124 10.10 -4.56 -6.03
C HIS A 124 10.13 -4.29 -7.53
N ASN A 125 11.17 -4.77 -8.21
CA ASN A 125 11.39 -4.46 -9.63
C ASN A 125 10.67 -5.46 -10.54
N LYS A 126 9.33 -5.56 -10.39
CA LYS A 126 8.48 -6.53 -11.08
C LYS A 126 8.76 -6.60 -12.58
N GLY A 127 8.96 -7.81 -13.08
CA GLY A 127 9.34 -8.07 -14.48
C GLY A 127 10.85 -8.19 -14.71
N SER A 128 11.69 -7.94 -13.70
CA SER A 128 13.13 -8.21 -13.76
C SER A 128 13.45 -9.70 -13.94
N PHE A 129 12.70 -10.58 -13.25
CA PHE A 129 12.87 -12.03 -13.34
C PHE A 129 12.11 -12.67 -14.52
N HIS A 130 10.95 -12.10 -14.87
CA HIS A 130 10.10 -12.57 -15.98
C HIS A 130 9.61 -11.40 -16.83
N PRO A 131 10.43 -10.91 -17.77
CA PRO A 131 10.06 -9.79 -18.63
C PRO A 131 8.84 -10.12 -19.48
N SER A 132 7.83 -9.26 -19.46
CA SER A 132 6.66 -9.35 -20.35
C SER A 132 5.97 -8.00 -20.47
N ASN A 133 5.16 -7.82 -21.52
CA ASN A 133 4.39 -6.59 -21.70
C ASN A 133 3.37 -6.39 -20.57
N GLU A 134 2.74 -7.47 -20.11
CA GLU A 134 1.80 -7.46 -18.98
C GLU A 134 2.49 -7.03 -17.69
N ASN A 135 3.69 -7.54 -17.40
CA ASN A 135 4.47 -7.10 -16.24
C ASN A 135 4.85 -5.63 -16.34
N THR A 136 5.22 -5.13 -17.52
CA THR A 136 5.54 -3.72 -17.74
C THR A 136 4.32 -2.82 -17.53
N MET A 137 3.19 -3.15 -18.17
CA MET A 137 1.94 -2.41 -17.98
C MET A 137 1.52 -2.40 -16.51
N PHE A 138 1.58 -3.57 -15.86
CA PHE A 138 1.12 -3.71 -14.49
C PHE A 138 2.03 -2.96 -13.50
N ARG A 139 3.36 -3.07 -13.68
CA ARG A 139 4.34 -2.32 -12.86
C ARG A 139 4.11 -0.81 -12.93
N ARG A 140 3.82 -0.27 -14.12
CA ARG A 140 3.51 1.15 -14.35
C ARG A 140 2.21 1.63 -13.70
N LEU A 141 1.36 0.72 -13.23
CA LEU A 141 0.17 1.06 -12.43
C LEU A 141 0.46 0.96 -10.93
N ILE A 142 1.06 -0.16 -10.51
CA ILE A 142 1.18 -0.46 -9.07
C ILE A 142 2.32 0.30 -8.39
N THR A 143 3.38 0.64 -9.12
CA THR A 143 4.50 1.42 -8.57
C THR A 143 4.09 2.85 -8.20
N PRO A 144 3.56 3.66 -9.14
CA PRO A 144 3.17 5.03 -8.80
C PRO A 144 2.06 5.06 -7.75
N ALA A 145 1.16 4.07 -7.75
CA ALA A 145 0.15 3.93 -6.71
C ALA A 145 0.77 3.74 -5.31
N ALA A 146 1.71 2.81 -5.14
CA ALA A 146 2.36 2.57 -3.85
C ALA A 146 3.19 3.77 -3.38
N LEU A 147 3.84 4.49 -4.31
CA LEU A 147 4.65 5.69 -4.05
C LEU A 147 3.82 6.99 -4.02
N SER A 148 2.51 6.91 -4.19
CA SER A 148 1.64 8.09 -4.28
C SER A 148 1.58 8.90 -2.99
N LYS A 149 1.16 10.15 -3.12
CA LYS A 149 0.89 11.02 -1.97
C LYS A 149 -0.32 10.52 -1.19
N GLU A 150 -1.32 9.99 -1.90
CA GLU A 150 -2.53 9.40 -1.35
C GLU A 150 -2.20 8.26 -0.38
N CYS A 151 -1.32 7.33 -0.76
CA CYS A 151 -0.85 6.26 0.12
C CYS A 151 0.06 6.78 1.25
N SER A 152 0.98 7.70 0.95
CA SER A 152 1.89 8.30 1.94
C SER A 152 1.15 9.12 3.01
N GLN A 153 -0.04 9.63 2.67
CA GLN A 153 -0.88 10.47 3.54
C GLN A 153 -2.21 9.80 3.89
N MET A 154 -2.28 8.46 3.80
CA MET A 154 -3.52 7.72 4.03
C MET A 154 -4.16 8.09 5.39
N PRO A 155 -5.51 8.17 5.47
CA PRO A 155 -6.22 8.50 6.70
C PRO A 155 -6.14 7.36 7.74
N PRO A 156 -6.41 7.62 9.04
CA PRO A 156 -6.35 6.59 10.09
C PRO A 156 -7.34 5.43 9.93
N ILE A 157 -8.37 5.62 9.12
CA ILE A 157 -9.32 4.58 8.74
C ILE A 157 -8.69 3.51 7.85
N CYS A 158 -7.54 3.79 7.22
CA CYS A 158 -6.74 2.86 6.44
C CYS A 158 -5.46 2.50 7.22
N ASN A 159 -5.05 1.24 7.17
CA ASN A 159 -3.73 0.80 7.64
C ASN A 159 -2.83 0.21 6.55
N ILE A 160 -3.41 -0.03 5.37
CA ILE A 160 -2.70 -0.38 4.15
C ILE A 160 -3.32 0.34 2.94
N CYS A 161 -2.49 0.68 1.97
CA CYS A 161 -2.83 1.33 0.73
C CYS A 161 -2.08 0.69 -0.43
N SER A 162 -2.76 0.40 -1.54
CA SER A 162 -2.16 -0.14 -2.76
C SER A 162 -2.93 0.34 -4.00
N PHE A 163 -2.49 -0.07 -5.19
CA PHE A 163 -3.29 0.17 -6.40
C PHE A 163 -4.66 -0.52 -6.32
N ARG A 164 -4.69 -1.79 -5.91
CA ARG A 164 -5.88 -2.62 -5.75
C ARG A 164 -5.71 -3.50 -4.53
N PHE A 165 -6.76 -3.60 -3.71
CA PHE A 165 -6.89 -4.69 -2.76
C PHE A 165 -7.85 -5.76 -3.31
N SER A 166 -7.46 -7.01 -3.14
CA SER A 166 -8.15 -8.16 -3.70
C SER A 166 -8.43 -9.17 -2.58
N PRO A 167 -9.70 -9.34 -2.16
CA PRO A 167 -10.05 -10.32 -1.13
C PRO A 167 -9.88 -11.78 -1.56
N LEU A 168 -9.86 -12.02 -2.87
CA LEU A 168 -9.80 -13.34 -3.50
C LEU A 168 -8.55 -13.44 -4.39
N PRO A 169 -7.91 -14.62 -4.48
CA PRO A 169 -8.30 -15.87 -3.84
C PRO A 169 -7.96 -15.96 -2.34
N HIS A 170 -7.03 -15.11 -1.91
CA HIS A 170 -6.82 -14.71 -0.52
C HIS A 170 -6.69 -13.18 -0.49
N PRO A 171 -6.85 -12.52 0.66
CA PRO A 171 -6.57 -11.09 0.78
C PRO A 171 -5.14 -10.76 0.34
N HIS A 172 -4.98 -9.98 -0.73
CA HIS A 172 -3.67 -9.57 -1.24
C HIS A 172 -3.72 -8.22 -1.95
N SER A 173 -2.53 -7.64 -2.19
CA SER A 173 -2.34 -6.55 -3.16
C SER A 173 -1.72 -7.15 -4.42
N PRO A 174 -2.43 -7.23 -5.56
CA PRO A 174 -1.88 -7.76 -6.79
C PRO A 174 -0.54 -7.11 -7.14
N GLY A 175 0.48 -7.94 -7.37
CA GLY A 175 1.85 -7.48 -7.68
C GLY A 175 2.69 -7.11 -6.46
N ASN A 176 2.15 -7.23 -5.24
CA ASN A 176 2.87 -7.07 -3.97
C ASN A 176 3.63 -5.74 -3.81
N MET A 177 2.98 -4.62 -4.16
CA MET A 177 3.50 -3.27 -3.89
C MET A 177 2.44 -2.46 -3.15
N TRP A 178 2.82 -1.86 -2.02
CA TRP A 178 1.88 -1.24 -1.09
C TRP A 178 2.59 -0.30 -0.10
N ALA A 179 1.81 0.58 0.51
CA ALA A 179 2.19 1.37 1.68
C ALA A 179 1.38 0.90 2.89
N ALA A 180 1.97 0.82 4.07
CA ALA A 180 1.27 0.46 5.30
C ALA A 180 1.76 1.24 6.50
N ARG A 181 0.93 1.29 7.54
CA ARG A 181 1.32 1.84 8.85
C ARG A 181 2.16 0.85 9.61
N CYS A 182 3.27 1.31 10.18
CA CYS A 182 4.12 0.43 10.97
C CYS A 182 3.41 -0.12 12.22
N ASN A 183 2.47 0.60 12.84
CA ASN A 183 1.69 0.04 13.95
C ASN A 183 0.85 -1.18 13.55
N TYR A 184 0.43 -1.27 12.30
CA TYR A 184 -0.25 -2.45 11.77
C TYR A 184 0.75 -3.56 11.42
N ILE A 185 1.88 -3.22 10.79
CA ILE A 185 2.95 -4.20 10.50
C ILE A 185 3.43 -4.91 11.77
N LYS A 186 3.53 -4.20 12.90
CA LYS A 186 3.89 -4.78 14.21
C LYS A 186 2.96 -5.91 14.68
N LEU A 187 1.73 -5.96 14.18
CA LEU A 187 0.75 -6.99 14.52
C LEU A 187 0.91 -8.26 13.68
N LEU A 188 1.57 -8.15 12.52
CA LEU A 188 1.79 -9.27 11.63
C LEU A 188 2.83 -10.23 12.22
N LEU A 189 2.69 -11.52 11.91
CA LEU A 189 3.76 -12.49 12.13
C LEU A 189 5.00 -12.08 11.33
N ASP A 190 6.18 -12.53 11.75
CA ASP A 190 7.38 -12.50 10.90
C ASP A 190 7.05 -13.14 9.53
N PRO A 191 7.44 -12.55 8.39
CA PRO A 191 7.05 -13.06 7.06
C PRO A 191 7.41 -14.53 6.81
N MET A 192 8.58 -14.98 7.27
CA MET A 192 8.99 -16.38 7.10
C MET A 192 8.19 -17.30 8.04
N GLN A 193 7.88 -16.84 9.26
CA GLN A 193 6.98 -17.55 10.16
C GLN A 193 5.57 -17.65 9.60
N PHE A 194 5.04 -16.57 9.02
CA PHE A 194 3.75 -16.55 8.35
C PHE A 194 3.69 -17.61 7.24
N GLU A 195 4.67 -17.64 6.35
CA GLU A 195 4.75 -18.63 5.26
C GLU A 195 4.72 -20.07 5.79
N ARG A 196 5.51 -20.38 6.82
CA ARG A 196 5.52 -21.70 7.47
C ARG A 196 4.18 -22.05 8.10
N ASN A 197 3.59 -21.11 8.85
CA ASN A 197 2.32 -21.32 9.54
C ASN A 197 1.17 -21.51 8.55
N MET A 198 1.12 -20.73 7.47
CA MET A 198 0.15 -20.90 6.40
C MET A 198 0.28 -22.28 5.73
N THR A 199 1.51 -22.71 5.44
CA THR A 199 1.76 -24.05 4.90
C THR A 199 1.26 -25.13 5.86
N GLN A 200 1.51 -24.98 7.17
CA GLN A 200 1.03 -25.90 8.20
C GLN A 200 -0.50 -25.94 8.28
N PHE A 201 -1.15 -24.77 8.31
CA PHE A 201 -2.61 -24.64 8.37
C PHE A 201 -3.30 -25.40 7.23
N TYR A 202 -2.82 -25.22 5.99
CA TYR A 202 -3.38 -25.89 4.82
C TYR A 202 -3.11 -27.40 4.81
N ASN A 203 -1.93 -27.83 5.27
CA ASN A 203 -1.60 -29.25 5.42
C ASN A 203 -2.50 -29.96 6.44
N MET A 204 -2.75 -29.32 7.60
CA MET A 204 -3.60 -29.88 8.66
C MET A 204 -5.05 -30.03 8.22
N ASN A 205 -5.56 -29.06 7.43
CA ASN A 205 -6.92 -29.08 6.89
C ASN A 205 -7.08 -29.94 5.63
N LYS A 206 -6.01 -30.66 5.23
CA LYS A 206 -5.95 -31.53 4.04
C LYS A 206 -6.43 -30.83 2.77
N MET A 207 -6.20 -29.53 2.65
CA MET A 207 -6.66 -28.74 1.52
C MET A 207 -5.61 -28.79 0.42
N ARG A 208 -6.03 -29.25 -0.75
CA ARG A 208 -5.16 -29.45 -1.91
C ARG A 208 -5.47 -28.42 -2.99
N ASP A 209 -5.18 -27.17 -2.68
CA ASP A 209 -5.26 -26.05 -3.63
C ASP A 209 -3.87 -25.58 -4.05
N SER A 210 -3.81 -24.86 -5.17
CA SER A 210 -2.55 -24.29 -5.66
C SER A 210 -2.05 -23.20 -4.70
N PRO A 211 -0.72 -23.08 -4.46
CA PRO A 211 -0.16 -22.06 -3.57
C PRO A 211 -0.61 -20.62 -3.88
N SER A 212 -0.84 -20.32 -5.17
CA SER A 212 -1.37 -19.03 -5.64
C SER A 212 -2.75 -18.68 -5.12
N LYS A 213 -3.57 -19.68 -4.78
CA LYS A 213 -4.92 -19.46 -4.27
C LYS A 213 -4.95 -19.26 -2.79
N ILE A 214 -4.12 -20.01 -2.10
CA ILE A 214 -4.13 -20.10 -0.64
C ILE A 214 -3.08 -19.20 0.02
N GLY A 215 -2.25 -18.53 -0.78
CA GLY A 215 -1.24 -17.60 -0.28
C GLY A 215 -0.15 -18.33 0.49
N THR A 216 0.34 -19.45 -0.06
CA THR A 216 1.46 -20.23 0.51
C THR A 216 2.66 -20.22 -0.44
N GLY A 217 3.80 -20.71 0.05
CA GLY A 217 5.07 -20.71 -0.70
C GLY A 217 5.40 -19.31 -1.21
N ARG A 218 5.76 -19.19 -2.49
CA ARG A 218 6.10 -17.88 -3.10
C ARG A 218 4.99 -16.82 -3.03
N TYR A 219 3.73 -17.22 -2.84
CA TYR A 219 2.59 -16.30 -2.74
C TYR A 219 2.30 -15.87 -1.30
N ALA A 220 2.98 -16.46 -0.31
CA ALA A 220 2.86 -16.03 1.08
C ALA A 220 3.27 -14.57 1.26
N ALA A 221 4.27 -14.09 0.51
CA ALA A 221 4.68 -12.69 0.53
C ALA A 221 3.56 -11.73 0.07
N GLU A 222 2.71 -12.15 -0.87
CA GLU A 222 1.58 -11.34 -1.36
C GLU A 222 0.42 -11.30 -0.35
N HIS A 223 0.22 -12.41 0.37
CA HIS A 223 -0.81 -12.55 1.39
C HIS A 223 -0.43 -11.90 2.74
N TRP A 224 0.86 -11.97 3.10
CA TRP A 224 1.37 -11.64 4.44
C TRP A 224 0.83 -10.32 5.00
N VAL A 225 0.90 -9.25 4.22
CA VAL A 225 0.53 -7.91 4.68
C VAL A 225 -0.97 -7.76 4.94
N HIS A 226 -1.81 -8.64 4.42
CA HIS A 226 -3.28 -8.61 4.60
C HIS A 226 -3.79 -9.68 5.57
N SER A 227 -2.88 -10.39 6.24
CA SER A 227 -3.21 -11.59 7.00
C SER A 227 -3.77 -11.36 8.40
N HIS A 228 -3.74 -10.13 8.95
CA HIS A 228 -4.19 -9.90 10.34
C HIS A 228 -5.66 -9.47 10.39
N PRO A 229 -6.44 -9.94 11.39
CA PRO A 229 -7.88 -9.64 11.53
C PRO A 229 -8.22 -8.15 11.66
N SER A 230 -7.26 -7.31 12.06
CA SER A 230 -7.44 -5.86 12.17
C SER A 230 -7.21 -5.10 10.84
N LEU A 231 -7.14 -5.81 9.70
CA LEU A 231 -6.94 -5.22 8.38
C LEU A 231 -7.99 -4.13 8.08
N LYS A 232 -7.52 -2.98 7.61
CA LYS A 232 -8.32 -1.88 7.09
C LYS A 232 -7.73 -1.42 5.77
N ALA A 233 -8.01 -2.21 4.73
CA ALA A 233 -7.48 -1.97 3.40
C ALA A 233 -8.15 -0.77 2.74
N CYS A 234 -7.34 -0.01 2.02
CA CYS A 234 -7.77 1.00 1.08
C CYS A 234 -6.99 0.80 -0.22
N ASP A 235 -7.57 1.20 -1.34
CA ASP A 235 -6.90 1.14 -2.63
C ASP A 235 -7.23 2.38 -3.48
N LEU A 236 -6.48 2.55 -4.58
CA LEU A 236 -6.57 3.75 -5.43
C LEU A 236 -7.35 3.52 -6.74
N SER A 237 -7.50 2.26 -7.15
CA SER A 237 -8.04 1.91 -8.46
C SER A 237 -9.57 2.01 -8.49
N THR A 238 -10.10 2.75 -9.46
CA THR A 238 -11.52 2.79 -9.82
C THR A 238 -11.89 1.78 -10.92
N SER A 239 -10.90 1.09 -11.49
CA SER A 239 -11.06 0.10 -12.56
C SER A 239 -11.82 -1.15 -12.09
N PRO A 240 -12.55 -1.87 -12.96
CA PRO A 240 -13.11 -3.19 -12.62
C PRO A 240 -12.04 -4.29 -12.48
N TYR A 241 -10.76 -3.98 -12.67
CA TYR A 241 -9.64 -4.89 -12.42
C TYR A 241 -9.67 -5.44 -10.98
N VAL A 242 -9.57 -6.77 -10.85
CA VAL A 242 -9.68 -7.45 -9.57
C VAL A 242 -8.40 -8.13 -9.13
N TRP A 243 -7.65 -8.81 -10.00
CA TRP A 243 -6.33 -9.40 -9.73
C TRP A 243 -5.76 -10.01 -11.03
N GLY A 244 -4.52 -10.51 -11.00
CA GLY A 244 -3.87 -11.10 -12.17
C GLY A 244 -3.54 -10.07 -13.24
N TYR A 245 -3.72 -10.41 -14.52
CA TYR A 245 -3.49 -9.48 -15.65
C TYR A 245 -4.77 -9.12 -16.43
N ASN A 246 -5.90 -9.76 -16.12
CA ASN A 246 -7.15 -9.58 -16.86
C ASN A 246 -7.81 -8.24 -16.49
N GLY A 247 -8.13 -7.43 -17.50
CA GLY A 247 -8.79 -6.13 -17.29
C GLY A 247 -7.85 -5.02 -16.79
N ILE A 248 -6.53 -5.22 -16.86
CA ILE A 248 -5.56 -4.13 -16.71
C ILE A 248 -5.78 -3.12 -17.84
N THR A 249 -6.02 -1.87 -17.48
CA THR A 249 -6.23 -0.77 -18.41
C THR A 249 -5.01 0.15 -18.44
N THR A 250 -4.65 0.60 -19.64
CA THR A 250 -3.53 1.50 -19.90
C THR A 250 -3.89 2.98 -19.83
N ALA A 251 -5.17 3.31 -19.64
CA ALA A 251 -5.62 4.70 -19.50
C ALA A 251 -5.06 5.32 -18.22
N GLU A 252 -4.87 6.64 -18.22
CA GLU A 252 -4.57 7.37 -16.97
C GLU A 252 -5.67 7.08 -15.95
N HIS A 253 -5.27 6.65 -14.75
CA HIS A 253 -6.19 6.31 -13.68
C HIS A 253 -6.30 7.48 -12.72
N ASP A 254 -7.53 7.91 -12.44
CA ASP A 254 -7.80 8.80 -11.33
C ASP A 254 -7.51 8.04 -10.02
N MET A 255 -6.41 8.40 -9.35
CA MET A 255 -5.97 7.78 -8.10
C MET A 255 -6.77 8.39 -6.96
N LYS A 256 -7.91 7.77 -6.63
CA LYS A 256 -8.75 8.20 -5.51
C LYS A 256 -8.70 7.17 -4.41
N LEU A 257 -8.12 7.51 -3.27
CA LEU A 257 -8.07 6.60 -2.12
C LEU A 257 -9.46 6.36 -1.53
N GLU A 258 -9.89 5.11 -1.51
CA GLU A 258 -11.15 4.68 -0.90
C GLU A 258 -10.97 3.38 -0.13
N HIS A 259 -11.92 3.11 0.76
CA HIS A 259 -11.99 1.83 1.46
C HIS A 259 -12.14 0.66 0.49
N ALA A 260 -11.42 -0.41 0.77
CA ALA A 260 -11.48 -1.64 0.00
C ALA A 260 -12.03 -2.80 0.85
N PRO A 261 -12.65 -3.83 0.23
CA PRO A 261 -12.86 -3.98 -1.20
C PRO A 261 -13.96 -3.06 -1.73
N ARG A 262 -13.75 -2.45 -2.91
CA ARG A 262 -14.72 -1.56 -3.55
C ARG A 262 -15.94 -2.27 -4.13
N TYR A 263 -15.79 -3.55 -4.40
CA TYR A 263 -16.80 -4.35 -5.06
C TYR A 263 -17.19 -5.53 -4.18
N ASN A 264 -18.44 -5.96 -4.32
CA ASN A 264 -18.92 -7.17 -3.65
C ASN A 264 -18.26 -8.42 -4.25
N LYS A 265 -18.40 -9.55 -3.54
CA LYS A 265 -17.84 -10.85 -3.93
C LYS A 265 -18.23 -11.28 -5.35
N LYS A 266 -19.46 -11.00 -5.78
CA LYS A 266 -19.97 -11.38 -7.11
C LYS A 266 -19.15 -10.74 -8.24
N ILE A 267 -18.82 -9.45 -8.12
CA ILE A 267 -18.00 -8.74 -9.13
C ILE A 267 -16.58 -9.33 -9.16
N PHE A 268 -15.98 -9.61 -7.99
CA PHE A 268 -14.67 -10.26 -7.93
C PHE A 268 -14.66 -11.62 -8.62
N MET A 269 -15.69 -12.43 -8.36
CA MET A 269 -15.83 -13.73 -9.01
C MET A 269 -16.01 -13.59 -10.53
N MET A 270 -16.86 -12.68 -11.00
CA MET A 270 -17.09 -12.46 -12.44
C MET A 270 -15.82 -12.00 -13.18
N ASN A 271 -15.05 -11.09 -12.60
CA ASN A 271 -13.89 -10.49 -13.29
C ASN A 271 -12.60 -11.32 -13.15
N SER A 272 -12.58 -12.25 -12.21
CA SER A 272 -11.44 -13.16 -12.00
C SER A 272 -11.27 -14.25 -13.06
N GLY A 273 -12.27 -14.43 -13.93
CA GLY A 273 -12.29 -15.55 -14.87
C GLY A 273 -12.63 -16.91 -14.23
N PHE A 274 -13.03 -16.95 -12.95
CA PHE A 274 -13.47 -18.18 -12.26
C PHE A 274 -14.87 -18.68 -12.69
N TYR A 275 -15.25 -18.55 -13.97
CA TYR A 275 -16.57 -18.99 -14.47
C TYR A 275 -16.76 -20.52 -14.42
N ASP A 276 -15.71 -21.30 -14.21
CA ASP A 276 -15.75 -22.76 -14.12
C ASP A 276 -15.66 -23.22 -12.65
N TRP A 277 -16.65 -22.84 -11.85
CA TRP A 277 -16.71 -22.99 -10.39
C TRP A 277 -17.00 -24.43 -9.94
N GLU A 278 -17.45 -25.30 -10.85
CA GLU A 278 -17.96 -26.65 -10.54
C GLU A 278 -16.87 -27.63 -10.04
N TYR A 279 -15.59 -27.26 -10.15
CA TYR A 279 -14.44 -28.14 -9.83
C TYR A 279 -13.60 -27.70 -8.62
N TRP A 280 -13.99 -26.65 -7.88
CA TRP A 280 -13.13 -26.09 -6.83
C TRP A 280 -13.63 -26.37 -5.42
N ASP A 281 -12.66 -26.44 -4.50
CA ASP A 281 -12.92 -26.44 -3.08
C ASP A 281 -13.32 -25.03 -2.64
N ASP A 282 -14.62 -24.76 -2.61
CA ASP A 282 -15.20 -23.46 -2.27
C ASP A 282 -14.94 -23.01 -0.82
N ARG A 283 -14.23 -23.81 0.00
CA ARG A 283 -13.97 -23.49 1.41
C ARG A 283 -13.25 -22.15 1.57
N TRP A 284 -12.26 -21.82 0.75
CA TRP A 284 -11.55 -20.54 0.87
C TRP A 284 -12.39 -19.32 0.46
N LEU A 285 -13.54 -19.53 -0.20
CA LEU A 285 -14.54 -18.51 -0.49
C LEU A 285 -15.51 -18.27 0.67
N ASN A 286 -15.43 -19.03 1.76
CA ASN A 286 -16.28 -18.91 2.93
C ASN A 286 -15.62 -18.01 4.00
N VAL A 287 -16.46 -17.24 4.72
CA VAL A 287 -16.07 -16.50 5.91
C VAL A 287 -15.46 -17.41 6.98
N ASP A 288 -16.02 -18.60 7.18
CA ASP A 288 -15.57 -19.54 8.22
C ASP A 288 -14.11 -19.93 8.04
N HIS A 289 -13.70 -20.19 6.79
CA HIS A 289 -12.31 -20.49 6.46
C HIS A 289 -11.36 -19.34 6.83
N ARG A 290 -11.76 -18.09 6.60
CA ARG A 290 -10.96 -16.91 7.00
C ARG A 290 -10.89 -16.79 8.53
N LEU A 291 -11.98 -17.12 9.24
CA LEU A 291 -12.01 -17.10 10.71
C LEU A 291 -11.10 -18.18 11.30
N GLU A 292 -11.11 -19.39 10.73
CA GLU A 292 -10.21 -20.48 11.11
C GLU A 292 -8.74 -20.10 10.89
N GLU A 293 -8.44 -19.46 9.76
CA GLU A 293 -7.10 -18.97 9.44
C GLU A 293 -6.63 -17.92 10.46
N TYR A 294 -7.45 -16.91 10.78
CA TYR A 294 -7.10 -15.91 11.79
C TYR A 294 -6.98 -16.50 13.20
N MET A 295 -7.82 -17.47 13.56
CA MET A 295 -7.72 -18.16 14.84
C MET A 295 -6.42 -18.97 14.91
N PHE A 296 -6.04 -19.65 13.83
CA PHE A 296 -4.80 -20.41 13.76
C PHE A 296 -3.55 -19.51 13.83
N LEU A 297 -3.52 -18.44 13.04
CA LEU A 297 -2.36 -17.57 12.91
C LEU A 297 -2.17 -16.61 14.09
N TYR A 298 -3.27 -16.07 14.61
CA TYR A 298 -3.26 -14.94 15.54
C TYR A 298 -4.06 -15.19 16.83
N ASN A 299 -4.78 -16.31 16.93
CA ASN A 299 -5.69 -16.60 18.04
C ASN A 299 -6.68 -15.44 18.31
N GLN A 300 -7.20 -14.86 17.22
CA GLN A 300 -8.03 -13.66 17.25
C GLN A 300 -9.22 -13.79 16.29
N THR A 301 -10.30 -13.09 16.63
CA THR A 301 -11.45 -12.90 15.76
C THR A 301 -11.45 -11.47 15.19
N PRO A 302 -11.86 -11.27 13.92
CA PRO A 302 -11.97 -9.93 13.35
C PRO A 302 -12.98 -9.05 14.09
N PRO A 303 -12.73 -7.73 14.21
CA PRO A 303 -13.71 -6.81 14.74
C PRO A 303 -14.95 -6.74 13.82
N ARG A 304 -16.07 -6.22 14.33
CA ARG A 304 -17.30 -6.04 13.53
C ARG A 304 -17.13 -5.15 12.29
N THR A 305 -16.10 -4.31 12.29
CA THR A 305 -15.76 -3.43 11.15
C THR A 305 -14.92 -4.11 10.08
N TRP A 306 -14.60 -5.40 10.23
CA TRP A 306 -13.81 -6.13 9.24
C TRP A 306 -14.60 -6.32 7.95
N PHE A 307 -13.95 -6.05 6.80
CA PHE A 307 -14.58 -6.10 5.48
C PHE A 307 -15.18 -7.46 5.14
N GLY A 308 -14.62 -8.54 5.70
CA GLY A 308 -15.02 -9.90 5.38
C GLY A 308 -16.44 -10.23 5.79
N TRP A 309 -16.99 -9.58 6.83
CA TRP A 309 -18.37 -9.80 7.25
C TRP A 309 -19.36 -9.47 6.13
N SER A 310 -19.22 -8.31 5.49
CA SER A 310 -20.07 -7.90 4.36
C SER A 310 -19.65 -8.54 3.04
N PHE A 311 -18.35 -8.84 2.86
CA PHE A 311 -17.85 -9.39 1.61
C PHE A 311 -18.23 -10.87 1.42
N TYR A 312 -18.04 -11.70 2.45
CA TYR A 312 -18.31 -13.14 2.37
C TYR A 312 -19.76 -13.49 2.71
N ASN A 313 -20.45 -12.67 3.50
CA ASN A 313 -21.84 -12.88 3.88
C ASN A 313 -22.72 -11.64 3.58
N PRO A 314 -23.13 -11.44 2.32
CA PRO A 314 -23.84 -10.23 1.92
C PRO A 314 -25.22 -10.06 2.59
N THR A 315 -25.82 -11.12 3.14
CA THR A 315 -27.12 -11.04 3.83
C THR A 315 -27.04 -10.45 5.24
N LEU A 316 -25.83 -10.26 5.78
CA LEU A 316 -25.60 -9.58 7.08
C LEU A 316 -25.29 -8.07 6.93
N GLY A 317 -25.24 -7.56 5.70
CA GLY A 317 -24.82 -6.19 5.38
C GLY A 317 -25.96 -5.22 5.02
N GLU A 318 -27.21 -5.67 5.05
CA GLU A 318 -28.44 -4.87 4.90
C GLU A 318 -29.21 -4.81 6.23
#